data_AF-A0A7C7PSY4-F1
#
_entry.id   AF-A0A7C7PSY4-F1
#
_cell.length_a   1.000
_cell.length_b   1.000
_cell.length_c   1.000
_cell.angle_alpha   90.00
_cell.angle_beta   90.00
_cell.angle_gamma   90.00
#
_symmetry.space_group_name_H-M   'P 1'
#
loop_
_entity.id
_entity.type
_entity.pdbx_description
1 polymer ?
#
loop_
_entity_poly.entity_id
_entity_poly.type
_entity_poly.pdbx_seq_one_letter_code
_entity_poly.pdbx_strand_id
1 'polypeptide(L)'
;MSVINRRRDRLILRARRAAAYAKTPVTWTPSIPTVLTALFLVEALAVIAFPQIRVNRAALILIGLSIPLGFWLFIYWKIYLSVFTTPYREPVPLTDSRWKIFDFLGWGEERMQAFILLADEPSKDLVLYLHGYPSSLARGESR
;
A
#
# COMPACT_ATOMS: atom_id res chain seq x y z
N MET A 1 32.76 -35.40 -7.37
CA MET A 1 31.63 -35.34 -6.41
C MET A 1 31.86 -34.11 -5.54
N SER A 2 31.08 -33.04 -5.50
CA SER A 2 29.63 -32.86 -5.55
C SER A 2 29.35 -31.40 -5.94
N VAL A 3 28.75 -31.15 -7.10
CA VAL A 3 28.35 -29.80 -7.58
C VAL A 3 26.81 -29.65 -7.58
N ILE A 4 26.11 -30.57 -6.93
CA ILE A 4 24.65 -30.63 -6.89
C ILE A 4 24.20 -30.36 -5.45
N ASN A 5 24.29 -29.11 -4.98
CA ASN A 5 23.51 -28.72 -3.80
C ASN A 5 23.11 -27.24 -3.71
N ARG A 6 23.85 -26.31 -4.34
CA ARG A 6 23.55 -24.85 -4.21
C ARG A 6 22.18 -24.40 -4.72
N ARG A 7 21.51 -25.15 -5.61
CA ARG A 7 20.18 -24.77 -6.13
C ARG A 7 19.03 -25.13 -5.18
N ARG A 8 19.14 -26.19 -4.37
CA ARG A 8 18.11 -26.56 -3.39
C ARG A 8 18.11 -25.60 -2.20
N ASP A 9 19.28 -25.14 -1.77
CA ASP A 9 19.41 -24.18 -0.67
C ASP A 9 18.74 -22.83 -0.98
N ARG A 10 18.80 -22.36 -2.24
CA ARG A 10 18.11 -21.12 -2.67
C ARG A 10 16.59 -21.24 -2.72
N LEU A 11 16.04 -22.43 -2.96
CA LEU A 11 14.59 -22.66 -2.98
C LEU A 11 14.02 -22.74 -1.55
N ILE A 12 14.79 -23.28 -0.60
CA ILE A 12 14.40 -23.36 0.82
C ILE A 12 14.41 -21.97 1.50
N LEU A 13 15.25 -21.04 1.05
CA LEU A 13 15.31 -19.67 1.60
C LEU A 13 14.12 -18.77 1.25
N ARG A 14 13.34 -19.08 0.19
CA ARG A 14 12.13 -18.31 -0.13
C ARG A 14 10.93 -18.66 0.75
N ALA A 15 10.96 -19.82 1.43
CA ALA A 15 9.83 -20.33 2.21
C ALA A 15 9.89 -19.97 3.71
N ARG A 16 10.90 -19.20 4.14
CA ARG A 16 11.10 -18.86 5.57
C ARG A 16 10.53 -17.50 5.99
N ARG A 17 9.81 -16.78 5.14
CA ARG A 17 9.09 -15.57 5.57
C ARG A 17 7.67 -15.94 5.93
N ALA A 18 7.22 -15.59 7.15
CA ALA A 18 5.85 -15.85 7.52
C ALA A 18 4.92 -15.02 6.62
N ALA A 19 3.86 -15.64 6.11
CA ALA A 19 2.89 -14.94 5.25
C ALA A 19 2.26 -13.72 5.96
N ALA A 20 2.20 -13.74 7.29
CA ALA A 20 1.77 -12.62 8.12
C ALA A 20 2.63 -11.36 7.97
N TYR A 21 3.88 -11.49 7.51
CA TYR A 21 4.83 -10.40 7.29
C TYR A 21 5.01 -10.05 5.82
N ALA A 22 4.34 -10.78 4.92
CA ALA A 22 4.41 -10.51 3.50
C ALA A 22 3.79 -9.15 3.19
N LYS A 23 4.63 -8.19 2.80
CA LYS A 23 4.16 -6.93 2.25
C LYS A 23 3.47 -7.18 0.92
N THR A 24 2.34 -6.51 0.68
CA THR A 24 1.68 -6.54 -0.62
C THR A 24 2.70 -6.14 -1.70
N PRO A 25 2.95 -7.00 -2.71
CA PRO A 25 3.94 -6.70 -3.73
C PRO A 25 3.53 -5.42 -4.46
N VAL A 26 4.48 -4.50 -4.64
CA VAL A 26 4.27 -3.30 -5.45
C VAL A 26 4.16 -3.72 -6.90
N THR A 27 2.94 -3.78 -7.42
CA THR A 27 2.69 -4.04 -8.84
C THR A 27 2.86 -2.76 -9.63
N TRP A 28 3.71 -2.77 -10.66
CA TRP A 28 3.90 -1.63 -11.56
C TRP A 28 2.77 -1.46 -12.59
N THR A 29 1.87 -2.43 -12.68
CA THR A 29 0.72 -2.39 -13.58
C THR A 29 -0.32 -1.37 -13.10
N PRO A 30 -0.84 -0.51 -13.99
CA PRO A 30 -1.87 0.45 -13.61
C PRO A 30 -3.13 -0.27 -13.14
N SER A 31 -3.79 0.29 -12.13
CA SER A 31 -5.04 -0.26 -11.63
C SER A 31 -6.17 -0.06 -12.65
N ILE A 32 -7.20 -0.91 -12.62
CA ILE A 32 -8.39 -0.77 -13.48
C ILE A 32 -8.96 0.67 -13.43
N PRO A 33 -9.13 1.30 -12.24
CA PRO A 33 -9.53 2.70 -12.15
C PRO A 33 -8.60 3.66 -12.88
N THR A 34 -7.28 3.47 -12.81
CA THR A 34 -6.30 4.32 -13.50
C THR A 34 -6.46 4.25 -15.01
N VAL A 35 -6.65 3.03 -15.56
CA VAL A 35 -6.85 2.83 -17.00
C VAL A 35 -8.16 3.46 -17.46
N LEU A 36 -9.25 3.25 -16.70
CA LEU A 36 -10.54 3.87 -17.03
C LEU A 36 -10.48 5.40 -16.98
N THR A 37 -9.80 5.99 -16.00
CA THR A 37 -9.61 7.45 -15.95
C THR A 37 -8.92 7.98 -17.22
N ALA A 38 -7.87 7.29 -17.68
CA ALA A 38 -7.18 7.67 -18.91
C ALA A 38 -8.09 7.57 -20.14
N LEU A 39 -8.89 6.49 -20.23
CA LEU A 39 -9.85 6.31 -21.32
C LEU A 39 -10.91 7.42 -21.34
N PHE A 40 -11.52 7.75 -20.18
CA PHE A 40 -12.50 8.83 -20.08
C PHE A 40 -11.90 10.21 -20.40
N LEU A 41 -10.64 10.46 -20.05
CA LEU A 41 -9.93 11.68 -20.44
C LEU A 41 -9.78 11.78 -21.95
N VAL A 42 -9.38 10.67 -22.61
CA VAL A 42 -9.27 10.61 -24.07
C VAL A 42 -10.63 10.77 -24.74
N GLU A 43 -11.68 10.13 -24.22
CA GLU A 43 -13.06 10.27 -24.71
C GLU A 43 -13.53 11.74 -24.63
N ALA A 44 -13.31 12.41 -23.49
CA ALA A 44 -13.66 13.81 -23.31
C ALA A 44 -12.90 14.72 -24.29
N LEU A 45 -11.59 14.50 -24.45
CA LEU A 45 -10.78 15.24 -25.42
C LEU A 45 -11.25 15.02 -26.87
N ALA A 46 -11.63 13.79 -27.21
CA ALA A 46 -12.14 13.47 -28.54
C ALA A 46 -13.46 14.22 -28.82
N VAL A 47 -14.41 14.22 -27.87
CA VAL A 47 -15.67 14.96 -27.99
C VAL A 47 -15.43 16.47 -28.17
N ILE A 48 -14.40 17.02 -27.52
CA ILE A 48 -14.04 18.43 -27.63
C ILE A 48 -13.40 18.73 -29.00
N ALA A 49 -12.41 17.94 -29.41
CA ALA A 49 -11.63 18.17 -30.63
C ALA A 49 -12.39 17.84 -31.92
N PHE A 50 -13.26 16.83 -31.90
CA PHE A 50 -13.96 16.33 -33.08
C PHE A 50 -15.46 16.62 -33.03
N PRO A 51 -15.93 17.70 -33.69
CA PRO A 51 -17.35 18.07 -33.66
C PRO A 51 -18.25 16.99 -34.28
N GLN A 52 -17.73 16.14 -35.18
CA GLN A 52 -18.44 15.01 -35.78
C GLN A 52 -19.02 14.03 -34.74
N ILE A 53 -18.34 13.86 -33.60
CA ILE A 53 -18.77 12.97 -32.52
C ILE A 53 -20.09 13.45 -31.91
N ARG A 54 -20.27 14.78 -31.81
CA ARG A 54 -21.47 15.39 -31.20
C ARG A 54 -22.71 15.28 -32.08
N VAL A 55 -22.52 15.07 -33.38
CA VAL A 55 -23.62 14.94 -34.36
C VAL A 55 -23.94 13.47 -34.65
N ASN A 56 -22.98 12.57 -34.41
CA ASN A 56 -23.14 11.15 -34.66
C ASN A 56 -23.93 10.46 -33.53
N ARG A 57 -25.16 10.01 -33.84
CA ARG A 57 -26.04 9.30 -32.91
C ARG A 57 -25.40 8.05 -32.30
N ALA A 58 -24.66 7.27 -33.09
CA ALA A 58 -24.01 6.06 -32.60
C ALA A 58 -22.92 6.39 -31.56
N ALA A 59 -22.16 7.45 -31.79
CA ALA A 59 -21.15 7.92 -30.86
C ALA A 59 -21.78 8.42 -29.54
N LEU A 60 -22.88 9.18 -29.64
CA LEU A 60 -23.62 9.64 -28.46
C LEU A 60 -24.20 8.48 -27.63
N ILE A 61 -24.66 7.40 -28.26
CA ILE A 61 -25.15 6.20 -27.56
C ILE A 61 -23.99 5.53 -26.80
N LEU A 62 -22.82 5.40 -27.43
CA LEU A 62 -21.65 4.80 -26.78
C LEU A 62 -21.17 5.63 -25.57
N ILE A 63 -21.14 6.96 -25.71
CA ILE A 63 -20.84 7.88 -24.60
C ILE A 63 -21.91 7.73 -23.50
N GLY A 64 -23.18 7.67 -23.87
CA GLY A 64 -24.27 7.44 -22.91
C GLY A 64 -24.10 6.15 -22.11
N LEU A 65 -23.64 5.08 -22.78
CA LEU A 65 -23.41 3.77 -22.17
C LEU A 65 -22.16 3.76 -21.26
N SER A 66 -21.21 4.68 -21.46
CA SER A 66 -20.04 4.83 -20.59
C SER A 66 -20.35 5.60 -19.30
N ILE A 67 -21.47 6.35 -19.23
CA ILE A 67 -21.85 7.15 -18.04
C ILE A 67 -21.90 6.33 -16.73
N PRO A 68 -22.51 5.14 -16.64
CA PRO A 68 -22.52 4.36 -15.40
C PRO A 68 -21.12 3.96 -14.92
N LEU A 69 -20.21 3.66 -15.86
CA LEU A 69 -18.81 3.34 -15.56
C LEU A 69 -18.07 4.58 -15.04
N GLY A 70 -18.30 5.74 -15.66
CA GLY A 70 -17.75 7.02 -15.20
C GLY A 70 -18.26 7.40 -13.81
N PHE A 71 -19.54 7.16 -13.53
CA PHE A 71 -20.13 7.39 -12.21
C PHE A 71 -19.55 6.46 -11.14
N TRP A 72 -19.41 5.17 -11.45
CA TRP A 72 -18.73 4.23 -10.57
C TRP A 72 -17.27 4.65 -10.30
N LEU A 73 -16.56 5.10 -11.34
CA LEU A 73 -15.19 5.60 -11.23
C LEU A 73 -15.10 6.83 -10.32
N PHE A 74 -16.07 7.75 -10.42
CA PHE A 74 -16.17 8.89 -9.50
C PHE A 74 -16.34 8.44 -8.04
N ILE A 75 -17.25 7.49 -7.78
CA ILE A 75 -17.44 6.91 -6.44
C ILE A 75 -16.14 6.26 -5.95
N TYR A 76 -15.45 5.50 -6.81
CA TYR A 76 -14.18 4.88 -6.46
C TYR A 76 -13.15 5.92 -5.98
N TRP A 77 -12.92 6.97 -6.77
CA TRP A 77 -11.91 7.97 -6.42
C TRP A 77 -12.29 8.83 -5.21
N LYS A 78 -13.57 9.19 -5.07
CA LYS A 78 -14.02 10.13 -4.03
C LYS A 78 -14.44 9.47 -2.72
N ILE A 79 -15.12 8.33 -2.78
CA ILE A 79 -15.65 7.66 -1.61
C ILE A 79 -14.74 6.50 -1.23
N TYR A 80 -14.41 5.62 -2.18
CA TYR A 80 -13.68 4.41 -1.85
C TYR A 80 -12.28 4.72 -1.31
N LEU A 81 -11.50 5.53 -2.04
CA LEU A 81 -10.17 5.92 -1.56
C LEU A 81 -10.22 6.79 -0.29
N SER A 82 -11.19 7.69 -0.16
CA SER A 82 -11.28 8.57 1.01
C SER A 82 -11.61 7.81 2.30
N VAL A 83 -12.55 6.87 2.22
CA VAL A 83 -13.11 6.20 3.41
C VAL A 83 -12.42 4.87 3.69
N PHE A 84 -12.10 4.10 2.65
CA PHE A 84 -11.65 2.71 2.79
C PHE A 84 -10.16 2.52 2.53
N THR A 85 -9.44 3.53 2.05
CA THR A 85 -7.99 3.47 2.02
C THR A 85 -7.39 4.30 3.12
N THR A 86 -6.39 3.74 3.77
CA THR A 86 -5.65 4.53 4.75
C THR A 86 -4.76 5.50 3.99
N PRO A 87 -4.84 6.82 4.27
CA PRO A 87 -4.06 7.80 3.53
C PRO A 87 -2.57 7.45 3.62
N TYR A 88 -1.85 7.67 2.53
CA TYR A 88 -0.39 7.65 2.57
C TYR A 88 0.06 8.73 3.55
N ARG A 89 0.81 8.34 4.59
CA ARG A 89 1.24 9.25 5.64
C ARG A 89 2.74 9.40 5.63
N GLU A 90 3.20 10.64 5.72
CA GLU A 90 4.62 10.92 5.81
C GLU A 90 5.22 10.27 7.07
N PRO A 91 6.42 9.69 6.93
CA PRO A 91 7.15 9.12 8.04
C PRO A 91 7.52 10.25 9.02
N VAL A 92 7.13 10.07 10.29
CA VAL A 92 7.50 10.99 11.37
C VAL A 92 8.70 10.38 12.09
N PRO A 93 9.78 11.14 12.34
CA PRO A 93 10.92 10.66 13.11
C PRO A 93 10.54 10.52 14.60
N LEU A 94 11.22 9.62 15.32
CA LEU A 94 11.14 9.56 16.78
C LEU A 94 11.78 10.81 17.38
N THR A 95 11.16 11.33 18.44
CA THR A 95 11.58 12.58 19.09
C THR A 95 12.45 12.31 20.32
N ASP A 96 12.14 11.27 21.10
CA ASP A 96 12.92 10.88 22.28
C ASP A 96 14.18 10.09 21.87
N SER A 97 15.34 10.68 22.16
CA SER A 97 16.65 10.07 21.88
C SER A 97 16.95 8.80 22.70
N ARG A 98 16.19 8.52 23.76
CA ARG A 98 16.37 7.33 24.61
C ARG A 98 15.86 6.05 23.96
N TRP A 99 15.05 6.15 22.91
CA TRP A 99 14.63 4.99 22.13
C TRP A 99 15.84 4.26 21.55
N LYS A 100 15.98 2.97 21.88
CA LYS A 100 17.01 2.11 21.33
C LYS A 100 16.39 1.11 20.37
N ILE A 101 17.10 0.82 19.29
CA ILE A 101 16.71 -0.23 18.35
C ILE A 101 16.93 -1.59 19.01
N PHE A 102 15.96 -2.48 18.86
CA PHE A 102 16.00 -3.86 19.32
C PHE A 102 15.68 -4.80 18.16
N ASP A 103 16.68 -5.55 17.70
CA ASP A 103 16.51 -6.54 16.64
C ASP A 103 16.15 -7.91 17.25
N PHE A 104 15.17 -8.59 16.66
CA PHE A 104 14.72 -9.92 17.09
C PHE A 104 14.36 -10.81 15.91
N LEU A 105 14.22 -12.11 16.16
CA LEU A 105 13.78 -13.08 15.15
C LEU A 105 12.27 -13.34 15.32
N GLY A 106 11.51 -12.99 14.28
CA GLY A 106 10.10 -13.33 14.16
C GLY A 106 9.88 -14.73 13.61
N TRP A 107 8.63 -15.05 13.34
CA TRP A 107 8.23 -16.34 12.77
C TRP A 107 8.96 -16.62 11.44
N GLY A 108 9.44 -17.85 11.29
CA GLY A 108 10.23 -18.25 10.11
C GLY A 108 11.70 -17.79 10.13
N GLU A 109 12.21 -17.28 11.26
CA GLU A 109 13.55 -16.68 11.36
C GLU A 109 13.66 -15.34 10.59
N GLU A 110 12.54 -14.66 10.35
CA GLU A 110 12.56 -13.33 9.75
C GLU A 110 13.10 -12.31 10.74
N ARG A 111 14.15 -11.58 10.37
CA ARG A 111 14.72 -10.52 11.19
C ARG A 111 13.75 -9.34 11.26
N MET A 112 13.38 -8.98 12.47
CA MET A 112 12.47 -7.90 12.80
C MET A 112 13.16 -6.86 13.66
N GLN A 113 12.62 -5.65 13.62
CA GLN A 113 13.14 -4.53 14.38
C GLN A 113 12.00 -3.90 15.17
N ALA A 114 12.26 -3.66 16.45
CA ALA A 114 11.41 -2.87 17.34
C ALA A 114 12.24 -1.76 17.97
N PHE A 115 11.57 -0.89 18.73
CA PHE A 115 12.24 0.09 19.59
C PHE A 115 11.90 -0.21 21.04
N ILE A 116 12.86 0.00 21.92
CA ILE A 116 12.72 -0.15 23.37
C ILE A 116 13.10 1.17 24.04
N LEU A 117 12.27 1.58 24.99
CA LEU A 117 12.54 2.69 25.90
C LEU A 117 12.70 2.10 27.30
N LEU A 118 13.88 2.28 27.89
CA LEU A 118 14.14 1.82 29.24
C LEU A 118 13.58 2.85 30.23
N ALA A 119 13.02 2.36 31.33
CA ALA A 119 12.62 3.22 32.44
C ALA A 119 13.85 3.90 33.06
N ASP A 120 13.66 5.12 33.56
CA ASP A 120 14.73 5.88 34.23
C ASP A 120 15.16 5.20 35.54
N GLU A 121 14.23 4.51 36.20
CA GLU A 121 14.48 3.66 37.37
C GLU A 121 14.30 2.17 37.03
N PRO A 122 15.03 1.26 37.69
CA PRO A 122 14.91 -0.17 37.46
C PRO A 122 13.50 -0.66 37.82
N SER A 123 12.70 -0.96 36.81
CA SER A 123 11.36 -1.54 36.93
C SER A 123 11.30 -2.93 36.28
N LYS A 124 10.39 -3.77 36.78
CA LYS A 124 10.05 -5.06 36.16
C LYS A 124 8.87 -4.96 35.19
N ASP A 125 8.23 -3.80 35.14
CA ASP A 125 7.05 -3.58 34.31
C ASP A 125 7.44 -3.42 32.84
N LEU A 126 6.63 -3.98 31.95
CA LEU A 126 6.81 -3.92 30.51
C LEU A 126 5.52 -3.43 29.85
N VAL A 127 5.64 -2.36 29.07
CA VAL A 127 4.56 -1.87 28.21
C VAL A 127 4.87 -2.27 26.77
N LEU A 128 3.98 -3.05 26.16
CA LEU A 128 4.07 -3.39 24.74
C LEU A 128 3.15 -2.47 23.95
N TYR A 129 3.74 -1.64 23.09
CA TYR A 129 3.01 -0.79 22.16
C TYR A 129 3.01 -1.38 20.75
N LEU A 130 1.82 -1.63 20.20
CA LEU A 130 1.63 -2.06 18.82
C LEU A 130 0.90 -0.95 18.06
N HIS A 131 1.49 -0.49 16.95
CA HIS A 131 0.85 0.51 16.11
C HIS A 131 -0.04 -0.15 15.05
N GLY A 132 -1.13 0.52 14.68
CA GLY A 132 -1.98 0.09 13.57
C GLY A 132 -1.29 0.29 12.20
N TYR A 133 -1.80 -0.39 11.17
CA TYR A 133 -1.44 -0.11 9.78
C TYR A 133 -2.10 1.21 9.34
N PRO A 134 -1.43 2.15 8.64
CA PRO A 134 -0.02 2.34 8.29
C PRO A 134 0.64 3.38 9.22
N SER A 135 0.40 3.29 10.53
CA SER A 135 1.01 4.19 11.53
C SER A 135 2.45 3.79 11.84
N SER A 136 3.11 4.55 12.72
CA SER A 136 4.44 4.25 13.25
C SER A 136 4.51 4.57 14.75
N LEU A 137 5.52 4.03 15.44
CA LEU A 137 5.81 4.33 16.85
C LEU A 137 5.93 5.84 17.09
N ALA A 138 6.63 6.57 16.22
CA ALA A 138 6.85 8.02 16.35
C ALA A 138 5.56 8.84 16.47
N ARG A 139 4.46 8.38 15.87
CA ARG A 139 3.15 9.07 15.99
C ARG A 139 2.42 8.73 17.29
N GLY A 140 2.74 7.60 17.89
CA GLY A 140 2.22 7.16 19.18
C GLY A 140 3.06 7.65 20.37
N GLU A 141 4.25 8.20 20.12
CA GLU A 141 5.23 8.57 21.15
C GLU A 141 4.68 9.57 22.19
N SER A 142 3.79 10.47 21.77
CA SER A 142 3.19 11.46 22.67
C SER A 142 1.99 10.93 23.47
N ARG A 143 1.57 9.68 23.26
CA ARG A 143 0.40 9.07 23.93
C ARG A 143 0.84 8.21 25.10
#